data_AF-A0A381P064-F1
#
_entry.id   AF-A0A381P064-F1
#
_cell.length_a   1.000
_cell.length_b   1.000
_cell.length_c   1.000
_cell.angle_alpha   90.00
_cell.angle_beta   90.00
_cell.angle_gamma   90.00
#
_symmetry.space_group_name_H-M   'P 1'
#
loop_
_entity.id
_entity.type
_entity.pdbx_description
1 polymer ?
#
loop_
_entity_poly.entity_id
_entity_poly.type
_entity_poly.pdbx_seq_one_letter_code
_entity_poly.pdbx_strand_id
1 'polypeptide(L)'
;MGDLNYRDAAWLGIVVGSMVAVMATFIAIFLSGLDSPDVIGSLRSGLVAGLAATVVVTTFAYYRLRETSRSGRDLGAIREQEVTKVRAILAMIEDRALDSGGGTWVVEEQVRRDRGVLVVDLHGLDAPSAAALADRLLERRPDLGRLKLITGRGEDTHPGSADPGIRPAVMQRLKVGAQKAEWQVIQKSSSVTLRPMGRAPTPKQWLGRFVVFVVPMTGAMTLAFRDLAGTGMEQQGMTFGAAAGLLMTALLSGYRDRSA
;
A
#
# COMPACT_ATOMS: atom_id res chain seq x y z
N MET A 1 -7.95 5.15 10.23
CA MET A 1 -6.50 5.25 10.49
C MET A 1 -6.28 6.66 10.93
N GLY A 2 -5.75 6.88 12.15
CA GLY A 2 -5.65 8.22 12.73
C GLY A 2 -4.77 9.11 11.86
N ASP A 3 -5.30 10.27 11.47
CA ASP A 3 -4.54 11.28 10.75
C ASP A 3 -3.39 11.73 11.67
N LEU A 4 -2.15 11.47 11.25
CA LEU A 4 -0.96 11.93 11.95
C LEU A 4 -1.03 13.46 11.98
N ASN A 5 -1.17 14.07 13.15
CA ASN A 5 -1.17 15.53 13.25
C ASN A 5 0.27 16.07 13.27
N TYR A 6 0.47 17.36 12.99
CA TYR A 6 1.80 18.00 13.10
C TYR A 6 2.39 17.82 14.51
N ARG A 7 1.55 17.78 15.54
CA ARG A 7 1.97 17.50 16.92
C ARG A 7 2.52 16.07 17.09
N ASP A 8 1.92 15.10 16.42
CA ASP A 8 2.34 13.70 16.49
C ASP A 8 3.66 13.48 15.73
N ALA A 9 3.87 14.21 14.63
CA ALA A 9 5.15 14.23 13.91
C ALA A 9 6.29 14.83 14.73
N ALA A 10 6.02 15.87 15.52
CA ALA A 10 6.99 16.41 16.47
C ALA A 10 7.33 15.39 17.56
N TRP A 11 6.32 14.75 18.15
CA TRP A 11 6.51 13.70 19.16
C TRP A 11 7.29 12.50 18.63
N LEU A 12 7.00 12.06 17.40
CA LEU A 12 7.74 11.00 16.73
C LEU A 12 9.23 11.34 16.67
N GLY A 13 9.58 12.56 16.24
CA GLY A 13 10.97 12.99 16.16
C GLY A 13 11.65 13.01 17.53
N ILE A 14 10.97 13.52 18.57
CA ILE A 14 11.50 13.56 19.93
C ILE A 14 11.77 12.15 20.48
N VAL A 15 10.82 11.23 20.30
CA VAL A 15 10.97 9.83 20.77
C VAL A 15 12.10 9.13 20.02
N VAL A 16 12.15 9.24 18.70
CA VAL A 16 13.23 8.62 17.92
C VAL A 16 14.59 9.25 18.27
N GLY A 17 14.64 10.56 18.42
CA GLY A 17 15.86 11.27 18.80
C GLY A 17 16.35 10.91 20.19
N SER A 18 15.47 10.74 21.18
CA SER A 18 15.86 10.31 22.52
C SER A 18 16.40 8.87 22.52
N MET A 19 15.79 7.96 21.74
CA MET A 19 16.32 6.60 21.56
C MET A 19 17.72 6.63 20.93
N VAL A 20 17.93 7.45 19.90
CA VAL A 20 19.25 7.61 19.27
C VAL A 20 20.26 8.22 20.25
N ALA A 21 19.87 9.20 21.07
CA ALA A 21 20.76 9.79 22.06
C ALA A 21 21.26 8.76 23.08
N VAL A 22 20.35 7.95 23.62
CA VAL A 22 20.70 6.90 24.59
C VAL A 22 21.62 5.87 23.95
N MET A 23 21.28 5.38 22.75
CA MET A 23 22.10 4.39 22.05
C MET A 23 23.50 4.91 21.72
N ALA A 24 23.60 6.14 21.19
CA ALA A 24 24.89 6.75 20.86
C ALA A 24 25.74 7.02 22.12
N THR A 25 25.11 7.37 23.24
CA THR A 25 25.81 7.51 24.54
C THR A 25 26.42 6.18 24.97
N PHE A 26 25.64 5.09 24.93
CA PHE A 26 26.16 3.76 25.30
C PHE A 26 27.28 3.30 24.38
N ILE A 27 27.13 3.50 23.06
CA ILE A 27 28.18 3.16 22.09
C ILE A 27 29.47 3.93 22.40
N ALA A 28 29.38 5.22 22.70
CA ALA A 28 30.55 6.04 23.05
C ALA A 28 31.20 5.58 24.36
N ILE A 29 30.42 5.17 25.37
CA ILE A 29 30.94 4.59 26.62
C ILE A 29 31.69 3.28 26.33
N PHE A 30 31.12 2.39 25.52
CA PHE A 30 31.77 1.13 25.16
C PHE A 30 33.06 1.35 24.35
N LEU A 31 33.08 2.33 23.45
CA LEU A 31 34.27 2.68 22.68
C LEU A 31 35.39 3.31 23.54
N SER A 32 35.02 4.02 24.61
CA SER A 32 35.99 4.66 25.52
C SER A 32 36.63 3.69 26.53
N GLY A 33 36.11 2.46 26.63
CA GLY A 33 36.57 1.45 27.58
C GLY A 33 35.89 1.58 28.94
N LEU A 34 35.55 0.42 29.54
CA LEU A 34 34.82 0.35 30.81
C LEU A 34 35.67 0.70 32.04
N ASP A 35 37.01 0.67 31.92
CA ASP A 35 37.93 0.93 33.02
C ASP A 35 38.08 2.44 33.34
N SER A 36 37.87 3.31 32.35
CA SER A 36 37.86 4.78 32.53
C SER A 36 36.93 5.46 31.52
N PRO A 37 35.61 5.24 31.62
CA PRO A 37 34.67 5.73 30.62
C PRO A 37 34.60 7.26 30.63
N ASP A 38 34.78 7.90 29.46
CA ASP A 38 34.48 9.31 29.29
C ASP A 38 32.97 9.52 29.22
N VAL A 39 32.34 9.53 30.39
CA VAL A 39 30.88 9.65 30.54
C VAL A 39 30.38 10.99 30.00
N ILE A 40 31.14 12.08 30.22
CA ILE A 40 30.72 13.43 29.83
C ILE A 40 30.85 13.60 28.31
N GLY A 41 31.96 13.15 27.71
CA GLY A 41 32.14 13.15 26.26
C GLY A 41 31.12 12.26 25.56
N SER A 42 30.82 11.09 26.13
CA SER A 42 29.82 10.16 25.61
C SER A 42 28.39 10.70 25.70
N LEU A 43 28.04 11.38 26.79
CA LEU A 43 26.75 12.03 26.92
C LEU A 43 26.58 13.17 25.91
N ARG A 44 27.64 13.96 25.68
CA ARG A 44 27.64 15.01 24.66
C ARG A 44 27.46 14.46 23.25
N SER A 45 28.20 13.41 22.89
CA SER A 45 28.07 12.78 21.57
C SER A 45 26.67 12.19 21.37
N GLY A 46 26.12 11.56 22.40
CA GLY A 46 24.74 11.07 22.41
C GLY A 46 23.72 12.18 22.20
N LEU A 47 23.80 13.27 22.96
CA LEU A 47 22.89 14.41 22.81
C LEU A 47 22.95 15.02 21.41
N VAL A 48 24.16 15.19 20.84
CA VAL A 48 24.33 15.72 19.47
C VAL A 48 23.69 14.79 18.45
N ALA A 49 23.93 13.47 18.54
CA ALA A 49 23.34 12.49 17.65
C ALA A 49 21.80 12.44 17.74
N GLY A 50 21.26 12.50 18.96
CA GLY A 50 19.81 12.50 19.18
C GLY A 50 19.12 13.77 18.70
N LEU A 51 19.72 14.95 18.90
CA LEU A 51 19.21 16.20 18.35
C LEU A 51 19.22 16.19 16.82
N ALA A 52 20.30 15.73 16.20
CA ALA A 52 20.38 15.59 14.75
C ALA A 52 19.29 14.65 14.21
N ALA A 53 19.10 13.48 14.86
CA ALA A 53 18.05 12.54 14.48
C ALA A 53 16.64 13.13 14.65
N THR A 54 16.38 13.86 15.73
CA THR A 54 15.11 14.57 15.97
C THR A 54 14.80 15.51 14.80
N VAL A 55 15.76 16.37 14.44
CA VAL A 55 15.58 17.36 13.37
C VAL A 55 15.30 16.67 12.03
N VAL A 56 16.06 15.64 11.68
CA VAL A 56 15.89 14.92 10.41
C VAL A 56 14.52 14.23 10.35
N VAL A 57 14.13 13.50 11.40
CA VAL A 57 12.87 12.75 11.45
C VAL A 57 11.67 13.70 11.42
N THR A 58 11.68 14.77 12.23
CA THR A 58 10.61 15.76 12.26
C THR A 58 10.50 16.50 10.92
N THR A 59 11.61 16.87 10.30
CA THR A 59 11.61 17.52 8.98
C THR A 59 10.99 16.62 7.91
N PHE A 60 11.36 15.35 7.89
CA PHE A 60 10.79 14.38 6.95
C PHE A 60 9.29 14.15 7.21
N ALA A 61 8.90 14.02 8.47
CA ALA A 61 7.50 13.85 8.85
C ALA A 61 6.65 15.07 8.45
N TYR A 62 7.16 16.29 8.66
CA TYR A 62 6.51 17.52 8.20
C TYR A 62 6.47 17.66 6.70
N TYR A 63 7.54 17.30 5.98
CA TYR A 63 7.53 17.27 4.53
C TYR A 63 6.43 16.34 4.01
N ARG A 64 6.34 15.12 4.56
CA ARG A 64 5.32 14.14 4.20
C ARG A 64 3.90 14.62 4.54
N LEU A 65 3.71 15.23 5.71
CA LEU A 65 2.45 15.83 6.10
C LEU A 65 2.05 16.95 5.15
N ARG A 66 2.98 17.84 4.81
CA ARG A 66 2.74 18.92 3.86
C ARG A 66 2.41 18.41 2.46
N GLU A 67 3.06 17.34 2.01
CA GLU A 67 2.75 16.69 0.73
C GLU A 67 1.35 16.07 0.74
N THR A 68 0.95 15.47 1.87
CA THR A 68 -0.38 14.89 2.08
C THR A 68 -1.46 15.98 2.20
N SER A 69 -1.18 17.09 2.89
CA SER A 69 -2.09 18.24 3.03
C SER A 69 -2.18 19.08 1.75
N ARG A 70 -1.08 19.29 1.02
CA ARG A 70 -1.09 19.94 -0.31
C ARG A 70 -1.85 19.12 -1.35
N SER A 71 -1.95 17.81 -1.15
CA SER A 71 -2.84 16.98 -1.97
C SER A 71 -4.28 17.49 -1.92
N GLY A 72 -4.67 18.29 -0.91
CA GLY A 72 -5.90 19.11 -0.93
C GLY A 72 -7.14 18.28 -1.25
N ARG A 73 -7.08 16.99 -0.92
CA ARG A 73 -8.09 16.02 -1.30
C ARG A 73 -9.22 16.20 -0.34
N ASP A 74 -10.19 17.06 -0.68
CA ASP A 74 -11.50 17.00 -0.05
C ASP A 74 -12.04 15.60 -0.30
N LEU A 75 -11.87 14.75 0.72
CA LEU A 75 -12.18 13.34 0.64
C LEU A 75 -13.67 13.16 0.30
N GLY A 76 -14.54 14.11 0.68
CA GLY A 76 -15.95 14.11 0.28
C GLY A 76 -16.10 14.29 -1.22
N ALA A 77 -15.59 15.40 -1.75
CA ALA A 77 -15.66 15.71 -3.18
C ALA A 77 -14.99 14.66 -4.07
N ILE A 78 -13.89 14.05 -3.62
CA ILE A 78 -13.22 12.96 -4.36
C ILE A 78 -14.02 11.69 -4.32
N ARG A 79 -14.64 11.35 -3.18
CA ARG A 79 -15.50 10.18 -3.09
C ARG A 79 -16.72 10.32 -3.99
N GLU A 80 -17.29 11.52 -4.10
CA GLU A 80 -18.38 11.82 -5.02
C GLU A 80 -17.91 11.76 -6.48
N GLN A 81 -16.79 12.40 -6.81
CA GLN A 81 -16.20 12.32 -8.15
C GLN A 81 -15.84 10.88 -8.56
N GLU A 82 -15.37 10.05 -7.64
CA GLU A 82 -15.11 8.62 -7.89
C GLU A 82 -16.41 7.87 -8.26
N VAL A 83 -17.51 8.14 -7.56
CA VAL A 83 -18.83 7.57 -7.88
C VAL A 83 -19.28 8.05 -9.26
N THR A 84 -19.23 9.36 -9.52
CA THR A 84 -19.61 9.93 -10.82
C THR A 84 -18.78 9.36 -11.97
N LYS A 85 -17.48 9.17 -11.78
CA LYS A 85 -16.58 8.55 -12.77
C LYS A 85 -16.94 7.10 -13.05
N VAL A 86 -17.17 6.30 -12.01
CA VAL A 86 -17.60 4.90 -12.17
C VAL A 86 -18.95 4.85 -12.90
N ARG A 87 -19.91 5.70 -12.53
CA ARG A 87 -21.19 5.80 -13.20
C ARG A 87 -21.03 6.16 -14.69
N ALA A 88 -20.17 7.13 -15.01
CA ALA A 88 -19.88 7.51 -16.40
C ALA A 88 -19.23 6.38 -17.22
N ILE A 89 -18.34 5.59 -16.60
CA ILE A 89 -17.73 4.41 -17.26
C ILE A 89 -18.77 3.32 -17.53
N LEU A 90 -19.74 3.16 -16.62
CA LEU A 90 -20.76 2.12 -16.68
C LEU A 90 -22.02 2.52 -17.44
N ALA A 91 -22.24 3.81 -17.74
CA ALA A 91 -23.38 4.30 -18.51
C ALA A 91 -23.52 3.61 -19.88
N MET A 92 -22.41 3.30 -20.56
CA MET A 92 -22.42 2.58 -21.84
C MET A 92 -22.95 1.12 -21.72
N ILE A 93 -22.96 0.55 -20.51
CA ILE A 93 -23.46 -0.81 -20.24
C ILE A 93 -24.93 -0.79 -19.89
N GLU A 94 -25.42 0.30 -19.31
CA GLU A 94 -26.86 0.54 -19.12
C GLU A 94 -27.61 0.48 -20.44
N ASP A 95 -27.11 1.21 -21.45
CA ASP A 95 -27.68 1.20 -22.81
C ASP A 95 -27.72 -0.22 -23.40
N ARG A 96 -26.68 -1.02 -23.16
CA ARG A 96 -26.60 -2.41 -23.64
C ARG A 96 -27.53 -3.36 -22.88
N ALA A 97 -27.73 -3.14 -21.58
CA ALA A 97 -28.61 -3.95 -20.74
C ALA A 97 -30.09 -3.73 -21.09
N LEU A 98 -30.46 -2.48 -21.46
CA LEU A 98 -31.77 -2.12 -21.98
C LEU A 98 -32.10 -2.85 -23.29
N ASP A 99 -31.14 -2.88 -24.23
CA ASP A 99 -31.30 -3.57 -25.53
C ASP A 99 -31.39 -5.10 -25.40
N SER A 100 -30.81 -5.67 -24.34
CA SER A 100 -30.72 -7.13 -24.14
C SER A 100 -31.95 -7.72 -23.41
N GLY A 101 -32.99 -6.91 -23.17
CA GLY A 101 -34.23 -7.33 -22.50
C GLY A 101 -34.12 -7.43 -20.96
N GLY A 102 -33.00 -7.00 -20.37
CA GLY A 102 -32.77 -6.94 -18.92
C GLY A 102 -33.26 -5.63 -18.31
N GLY A 103 -34.56 -5.39 -18.33
CA GLY A 103 -35.18 -4.08 -18.10
C GLY A 103 -35.18 -3.50 -16.67
N THR A 104 -34.17 -3.75 -15.82
CA THR A 104 -34.15 -3.20 -14.45
C THR A 104 -32.77 -2.77 -13.93
N TRP A 105 -31.70 -2.86 -14.72
CA TRP A 105 -30.37 -2.48 -14.23
C TRP A 105 -30.05 -1.02 -14.52
N VAL A 106 -30.15 -0.17 -13.49
CA VAL A 106 -29.87 1.27 -13.55
C VAL A 106 -28.55 1.57 -12.84
N VAL A 107 -27.63 2.26 -13.53
CA VAL A 107 -26.27 2.53 -13.00
C VAL A 107 -26.31 3.37 -11.72
N GLU A 108 -27.26 4.30 -11.63
CA GLU A 108 -27.43 5.17 -10.46
C GLU A 108 -27.76 4.40 -9.17
N GLU A 109 -28.63 3.39 -9.25
CA GLU A 109 -29.05 2.60 -8.09
C GLU A 109 -28.04 1.52 -7.73
N GLN A 110 -27.38 0.94 -8.74
CA GLN A 110 -26.52 -0.23 -8.60
C GLN A 110 -25.05 0.11 -8.31
N VAL A 111 -24.64 1.36 -8.57
CA VAL A 111 -23.33 1.91 -8.17
C VAL A 111 -23.50 2.75 -6.91
N ARG A 112 -23.13 2.17 -5.77
CA ARG A 112 -23.22 2.81 -4.46
C ARG A 112 -21.91 2.75 -3.70
N ARG A 113 -21.71 3.69 -2.78
CA ARG A 113 -20.58 3.63 -1.85
C ARG A 113 -21.05 3.07 -0.51
N ASP A 114 -20.47 1.96 -0.09
CA ASP A 114 -20.78 1.31 1.20
C ASP A 114 -19.52 1.27 2.07
N ARG A 115 -19.61 1.80 3.30
CA ARG A 115 -18.53 1.82 4.30
C ARG A 115 -17.16 2.25 3.74
N GLY A 116 -17.17 3.20 2.80
CA GLY A 116 -15.97 3.76 2.19
C GLY A 116 -15.42 3.00 0.96
N VAL A 117 -16.09 1.95 0.50
CA VAL A 117 -15.74 1.18 -0.72
C VAL A 117 -16.82 1.36 -1.79
N LEU A 118 -16.41 1.52 -3.05
CA LEU A 118 -17.34 1.52 -4.17
C LEU A 118 -17.85 0.10 -4.43
N VAL A 119 -19.17 -0.04 -4.43
CA VAL A 119 -19.88 -1.29 -4.64
C VAL A 119 -20.67 -1.18 -5.93
N VAL A 120 -20.45 -2.12 -6.83
CA VAL A 120 -21.24 -2.28 -8.06
C VAL A 120 -22.02 -3.58 -7.92
N ASP A 121 -23.33 -3.47 -7.93
CA ASP A 121 -24.21 -4.63 -7.89
C ASP A 121 -24.55 -5.07 -9.32
N LEU A 122 -24.35 -6.36 -9.60
CA LEU A 122 -24.59 -6.95 -10.92
C LEU A 122 -25.93 -7.70 -10.98
N HIS A 123 -26.73 -7.69 -9.91
CA HIS A 123 -28.08 -8.27 -9.93
C HIS A 123 -28.94 -7.61 -11.01
N GLY A 124 -29.60 -8.41 -11.85
CA GLY A 124 -30.44 -7.91 -12.95
C GLY A 124 -29.70 -7.72 -14.28
N LEU A 125 -28.37 -7.92 -14.33
CA LEU A 125 -27.63 -8.03 -15.59
C LEU A 125 -27.63 -9.46 -16.12
N ASP A 126 -27.55 -9.61 -17.43
CA ASP A 126 -27.22 -10.88 -18.09
C ASP A 126 -25.72 -11.20 -17.98
N ALA A 127 -25.37 -12.49 -18.02
CA ALA A 127 -23.98 -12.94 -17.92
C ALA A 127 -23.02 -12.30 -18.96
N PRO A 128 -23.40 -12.12 -20.25
CA PRO A 128 -22.60 -11.38 -21.22
C PRO A 128 -22.37 -9.90 -20.86
N SER A 129 -23.40 -9.16 -20.44
CA SER A 129 -23.25 -7.75 -20.05
C SER A 129 -22.41 -7.59 -18.78
N ALA A 130 -22.56 -8.49 -17.80
CA ALA A 130 -21.73 -8.51 -16.60
C ALA A 130 -20.24 -8.79 -16.92
N ALA A 131 -19.97 -9.67 -17.89
CA ALA A 131 -18.62 -9.92 -18.37
C ALA A 131 -18.02 -8.69 -19.07
N ALA A 132 -18.81 -8.02 -19.92
CA ALA A 132 -18.40 -6.78 -20.57
C ALA A 132 -18.13 -5.66 -19.56
N LEU A 133 -18.88 -5.62 -18.46
CA LEU A 133 -18.66 -4.70 -17.34
C LEU A 133 -17.32 -4.94 -16.67
N ALA A 134 -17.00 -6.20 -16.39
CA ALA A 134 -15.69 -6.55 -15.83
C ALA A 134 -14.53 -6.11 -16.75
N ASP A 135 -14.67 -6.30 -18.06
CA ASP A 135 -13.65 -5.88 -19.05
C ASP A 135 -13.49 -4.35 -19.08
N ARG A 136 -14.59 -3.59 -19.05
CA ARG A 136 -14.52 -2.11 -19.00
C ARG A 136 -13.87 -1.58 -17.73
N LEU A 137 -14.15 -2.20 -16.58
CA LEU A 137 -13.48 -1.85 -15.33
C LEU A 137 -11.97 -2.14 -15.37
N LEU A 138 -11.56 -3.21 -16.06
CA LEU A 138 -10.15 -3.54 -16.25
C LEU A 138 -9.46 -2.55 -17.20
N GLU A 139 -10.11 -2.13 -18.29
CA GLU A 139 -9.59 -1.13 -19.24
C GLU A 139 -9.40 0.25 -18.59
N ARG A 140 -10.35 0.66 -17.74
CA ARG A 140 -10.35 1.96 -17.05
C ARG A 140 -9.70 1.93 -15.66
N ARG A 141 -8.87 0.91 -15.39
CA ARG A 141 -8.10 0.76 -14.15
C ARG A 141 -7.44 2.04 -13.60
N PRO A 142 -6.75 2.89 -14.39
CA PRO A 142 -6.05 4.06 -13.82
C PRO A 142 -6.99 5.07 -13.14
N ASP A 143 -8.27 5.06 -13.50
CA ASP A 143 -9.30 5.97 -12.99
C ASP A 143 -10.06 5.38 -11.79
N LEU A 144 -9.77 4.13 -11.43
CA LEU A 144 -10.57 3.32 -10.50
C LEU A 144 -9.76 2.91 -9.25
N GLY A 145 -10.38 3.12 -8.09
CA GLY A 145 -9.86 2.71 -6.79
C GLY A 145 -10.26 1.28 -6.41
N ARG A 146 -10.46 1.04 -5.11
CA ARG A 146 -10.95 -0.24 -4.59
C ARG A 146 -12.44 -0.41 -4.92
N LEU A 147 -12.78 -1.52 -5.57
CA LEU A 147 -14.14 -1.85 -6.00
C LEU A 147 -14.60 -3.18 -5.39
N LYS A 148 -15.90 -3.31 -5.14
CA LYS A 148 -16.55 -4.55 -4.74
C LYS A 148 -17.69 -4.83 -5.70
N LEU A 149 -17.58 -5.92 -6.46
CA LEU A 149 -18.63 -6.41 -7.33
C LEU A 149 -19.52 -7.39 -6.55
N ILE A 150 -20.83 -7.20 -6.57
CA ILE A 150 -21.80 -8.17 -6.06
C ILE A 150 -22.25 -9.02 -7.24
N THR A 151 -21.89 -10.29 -7.24
CA THR A 151 -22.11 -11.22 -8.36
C THR A 151 -23.19 -12.27 -8.05
N GLY A 152 -23.74 -12.26 -6.83
CA GLY A 152 -24.54 -13.37 -6.29
C GLY A 152 -23.68 -14.60 -5.94
N ARG A 153 -24.33 -15.62 -5.33
CA ARG A 153 -23.68 -16.90 -4.98
C ARG A 153 -23.43 -17.79 -6.20
N GLY A 154 -24.25 -17.66 -7.25
CA GLY A 154 -24.14 -18.46 -8.47
C GLY A 154 -24.73 -19.87 -8.37
N GLU A 155 -25.40 -20.20 -7.26
CA GLU A 155 -25.96 -21.53 -6.98
C GLU A 155 -27.48 -21.51 -6.81
N ASP A 156 -28.08 -20.34 -6.54
CA ASP A 156 -29.47 -20.19 -6.14
C ASP A 156 -30.31 -19.60 -7.29
N THR A 157 -31.34 -20.31 -7.75
CA THR A 157 -32.29 -19.85 -8.80
C THR A 157 -33.63 -19.40 -8.20
N HIS A 158 -33.59 -18.58 -7.14
CA HIS A 158 -34.79 -18.04 -6.50
C HIS A 158 -35.24 -16.71 -7.14
N PRO A 159 -36.51 -16.33 -7.08
CA PRO A 159 -36.97 -15.02 -7.52
C PRO A 159 -36.26 -13.91 -6.72
N GLY A 160 -35.45 -13.08 -7.40
CA GLY A 160 -34.58 -12.08 -6.77
C GLY A 160 -33.11 -12.49 -6.59
N SER A 161 -32.73 -13.70 -7.01
CA SER A 161 -31.33 -14.13 -7.09
C SER A 161 -30.66 -13.71 -8.40
N ALA A 162 -29.35 -13.50 -8.37
CA ALA A 162 -28.53 -13.25 -9.55
C ALA A 162 -28.62 -14.42 -10.55
N ASP A 163 -28.55 -14.14 -11.86
CA ASP A 163 -28.35 -15.20 -12.85
C ASP A 163 -27.08 -16.01 -12.48
N PRO A 164 -27.19 -17.35 -12.31
CA PRO A 164 -26.07 -18.23 -12.01
C PRO A 164 -24.88 -18.08 -12.97
N GLY A 165 -25.13 -17.66 -14.22
CA GLY A 165 -24.09 -17.45 -15.24
C GLY A 165 -23.19 -16.22 -15.02
N ILE A 166 -23.61 -15.24 -14.20
CA ILE A 166 -22.87 -13.97 -14.01
C ILE A 166 -21.51 -14.21 -13.36
N ARG A 167 -21.49 -14.96 -12.25
CA ARG A 167 -20.27 -15.20 -11.46
C ARG A 167 -19.17 -15.91 -12.25
N PRO A 168 -19.41 -17.04 -12.95
CA PRO A 168 -18.37 -17.69 -13.74
C PRO A 168 -17.88 -16.80 -14.90
N ALA A 169 -18.78 -16.09 -15.58
CA ALA A 169 -18.43 -15.19 -16.69
C ALA A 169 -17.52 -14.04 -16.25
N VAL A 170 -17.90 -13.34 -15.17
CA VAL A 170 -17.08 -12.27 -14.56
C VAL A 170 -15.75 -12.82 -14.05
N MET A 171 -15.75 -14.01 -13.45
CA MET A 171 -14.52 -14.58 -12.89
C MET A 171 -13.52 -15.02 -13.94
N GLN A 172 -13.98 -15.56 -15.06
CA GLN A 172 -13.12 -15.90 -16.19
C GLN A 172 -12.43 -14.64 -16.73
N ARG A 173 -13.17 -13.55 -16.93
CA ARG A 173 -12.61 -12.27 -17.40
C ARG A 173 -11.63 -11.66 -16.41
N LEU A 174 -11.99 -11.62 -15.13
CA LEU A 174 -11.11 -11.10 -14.09
C LEU A 174 -9.83 -11.93 -13.92
N LYS A 175 -9.89 -13.26 -14.04
CA LYS A 175 -8.66 -14.08 -13.97
C LYS A 175 -7.69 -13.79 -15.12
N VAL A 176 -8.21 -13.56 -16.32
CA VAL A 176 -7.40 -13.27 -17.51
C VAL A 176 -6.87 -11.83 -17.52
N GLY A 177 -7.71 -10.87 -17.15
CA GLY A 177 -7.39 -9.45 -17.26
C GLY A 177 -6.83 -8.79 -16.00
N ALA A 178 -7.15 -9.29 -14.80
CA ALA A 178 -6.73 -8.62 -13.56
C ALA A 178 -5.21 -8.68 -13.33
N GLN A 179 -4.52 -9.74 -13.79
CA GLN A 179 -3.05 -9.79 -13.71
C GLN A 179 -2.42 -8.69 -14.57
N LYS A 180 -2.94 -8.46 -15.79
CA LYS A 180 -2.47 -7.41 -16.69
C LYS A 180 -2.82 -6.00 -16.18
N ALA A 181 -3.98 -5.84 -15.56
CA ALA A 181 -4.43 -4.59 -14.96
C ALA A 181 -3.84 -4.32 -13.56
N GLU A 182 -2.96 -5.20 -13.05
CA GLU A 182 -2.39 -5.13 -11.70
C GLU A 182 -3.46 -5.02 -10.60
N TRP A 183 -4.50 -5.83 -10.72
CA TRP A 183 -5.59 -5.94 -9.75
C TRP A 183 -5.47 -7.23 -8.96
N GLN A 184 -5.56 -7.10 -7.64
CA GLN A 184 -5.71 -8.24 -6.75
C GLN A 184 -7.21 -8.57 -6.62
N VAL A 185 -7.57 -9.77 -7.07
CA VAL A 185 -8.95 -10.27 -7.03
C VAL A 185 -9.15 -11.09 -5.76
N ILE A 186 -9.99 -10.60 -4.85
CA ILE A 186 -10.34 -11.27 -3.60
C ILE A 186 -11.76 -11.82 -3.74
N GLN A 187 -11.87 -13.14 -3.81
CA GLN A 187 -13.13 -13.84 -4.02
C GLN A 187 -13.79 -14.15 -2.68
N LYS A 188 -15.08 -13.82 -2.54
CA LYS A 188 -15.95 -14.22 -1.44
C LYS A 188 -17.14 -14.99 -1.98
N SER A 189 -17.97 -15.54 -1.10
CA SER A 189 -19.11 -16.39 -1.46
C SER A 189 -20.13 -15.71 -2.38
N SER A 190 -20.40 -14.41 -2.21
CA SER A 190 -21.39 -13.66 -3.01
C SER A 190 -20.85 -12.38 -3.65
N SER A 191 -19.55 -12.11 -3.50
CA SER A 191 -18.94 -10.87 -4.01
C SER A 191 -17.48 -11.07 -4.37
N VAL A 192 -17.01 -10.23 -5.29
CA VAL A 192 -15.62 -10.19 -5.73
C VAL A 192 -15.09 -8.79 -5.43
N THR A 193 -14.08 -8.69 -4.56
CA THR A 193 -13.43 -7.42 -4.26
C THR A 193 -12.19 -7.25 -5.14
N LEU A 194 -12.14 -6.16 -5.88
CA LEU A 194 -11.04 -5.76 -6.73
C LEU A 194 -10.23 -4.70 -6.00
N ARG A 195 -8.98 -5.04 -5.69
CA ARG A 195 -8.05 -4.14 -5.03
C ARG A 195 -6.96 -3.75 -6.02
N PRO A 196 -6.80 -2.46 -6.37
CA PRO A 196 -5.68 -2.05 -7.19
C PRO A 196 -4.39 -2.36 -6.44
N MET A 197 -3.45 -3.03 -7.11
CA MET A 197 -2.09 -3.11 -6.60
C MET A 197 -1.49 -1.71 -6.66
N GLY A 198 -0.70 -1.34 -5.65
CA GLY A 198 -0.02 -0.05 -5.62
C GLY A 198 0.80 0.19 -6.88
N ARG A 199 1.13 1.43 -7.24
CA ARG A 199 1.97 1.70 -8.41
C ARG A 199 3.38 1.18 -8.18
N ALA A 200 3.93 0.45 -9.14
CA ALA A 200 5.33 0.07 -9.10
C ALA A 200 6.20 1.33 -9.08
N PRO A 201 7.29 1.35 -8.29
CA PRO A 201 8.22 2.46 -8.32
C PRO A 201 8.80 2.60 -9.73
N THR A 202 8.96 3.84 -10.19
CA THR A 202 9.72 4.09 -11.42
C THR A 202 11.18 3.65 -11.22
N PRO A 203 11.92 3.27 -12.28
CA PRO A 203 13.33 2.87 -12.15
C PRO A 203 14.19 3.91 -11.42
N LYS A 204 13.92 5.20 -11.64
CA LYS A 204 14.58 6.31 -10.93
C LYS A 204 14.27 6.32 -9.43
N GLN A 205 13.01 6.13 -9.05
CA GLN A 205 12.60 6.07 -7.64
C GLN A 205 13.14 4.81 -6.96
N TRP A 206 13.13 3.67 -7.65
CA TRP A 206 13.72 2.43 -7.15
C TRP A 206 15.22 2.62 -6.87
N LEU A 207 15.96 3.17 -7.84
CA LEU A 207 17.40 3.42 -7.69
C LEU A 207 17.69 4.43 -6.58
N GLY A 208 16.92 5.51 -6.49
CA GLY A 208 17.05 6.50 -5.42
C GLY A 208 16.86 5.88 -4.04
N ARG A 209 15.82 5.04 -3.86
CA ARG A 209 15.60 4.30 -2.61
C ARG A 209 16.75 3.32 -2.34
N PHE A 210 17.20 2.60 -3.37
CA PHE A 210 18.26 1.60 -3.23
C PHE A 210 19.56 2.24 -2.77
N VAL A 211 20.01 3.33 -3.41
CA VAL A 211 21.25 4.04 -3.05
C VAL A 211 21.22 4.58 -1.62
N VAL A 212 20.07 5.10 -1.17
CA VAL A 212 19.93 5.64 0.19
C VAL A 212 19.97 4.54 1.25
N PHE A 213 19.33 3.38 0.98
CA PHE A 213 19.18 2.33 1.98
C PHE A 213 20.25 1.24 1.95
N VAL A 214 21.00 1.08 0.84
CA VAL A 214 21.94 -0.03 0.67
C VAL A 214 23.07 0.00 1.70
N VAL A 215 23.69 1.17 1.90
CA VAL A 215 24.82 1.32 2.82
C VAL A 215 24.41 1.03 4.26
N PRO A 216 23.37 1.66 4.84
CA PRO A 216 22.98 1.39 6.21
C PRO A 216 22.43 -0.03 6.42
N MET A 217 21.66 -0.58 5.48
CA MET A 217 21.08 -1.93 5.63
C MET A 217 22.11 -3.03 5.49
N THR A 218 22.98 -2.96 4.47
CA THR A 218 24.07 -3.92 4.30
C THR A 218 25.04 -3.85 5.47
N GLY A 219 25.45 -2.65 5.88
CA GLY A 219 26.34 -2.48 7.04
C GLY A 219 25.76 -3.05 8.33
N ALA A 220 24.50 -2.71 8.67
CA ALA A 220 23.85 -3.20 9.87
C ALA A 220 23.67 -4.73 9.86
N MET A 221 23.22 -5.31 8.73
CA MET A 221 23.06 -6.77 8.64
C MET A 221 24.40 -7.50 8.68
N THR A 222 25.45 -6.98 8.03
CA THR A 222 26.80 -7.56 8.10
C THR A 222 27.29 -7.65 9.54
N LEU A 223 27.14 -6.58 10.32
CA LEU A 223 27.56 -6.57 11.74
C LEU A 223 26.67 -7.49 12.58
N ALA A 224 25.35 -7.42 12.42
CA ALA A 224 24.41 -8.25 13.18
C ALA A 224 24.64 -9.75 12.95
N PHE A 225 24.86 -10.17 11.71
CA PHE A 225 25.13 -11.58 11.41
C PHE A 225 26.56 -12.02 11.72
N ARG A 226 27.54 -11.10 11.75
CA ARG A 226 28.87 -11.39 12.29
C ARG A 226 28.76 -11.80 13.76
N ASP A 227 28.06 -10.98 14.54
CA ASP A 227 27.93 -11.18 15.97
C ASP A 227 27.04 -12.41 16.28
N LEU A 228 26.04 -12.69 15.44
CA LEU A 228 25.21 -13.89 15.56
C LEU A 228 25.96 -15.20 15.23
N ALA A 229 26.90 -15.16 14.27
CA ALA A 229 27.65 -16.35 13.85
C ALA A 229 28.65 -16.84 14.91
N GLY A 230 29.09 -15.97 15.81
CA GLY A 230 30.03 -16.29 16.88
C GLY A 230 31.47 -16.52 16.41
N THR A 231 32.37 -16.74 17.38
CA THR A 231 33.81 -16.85 17.15
C THR A 231 34.14 -18.08 16.29
N GLY A 232 34.83 -17.86 15.17
CA GLY A 232 35.25 -18.91 14.21
C GLY A 232 34.44 -18.95 12.91
N MET A 233 33.24 -18.35 12.87
CA MET A 233 32.38 -18.28 11.67
C MET A 233 32.07 -16.82 11.26
N GLU A 234 32.79 -15.84 11.83
CA GLU A 234 32.54 -14.40 11.65
C GLU A 234 32.49 -13.99 10.18
N GLN A 235 33.41 -14.52 9.36
CA GLN A 235 33.48 -14.16 7.95
C GLN A 235 32.28 -14.70 7.15
N GLN A 236 31.75 -15.88 7.49
CA GLN A 236 30.51 -16.41 6.89
C GLN A 236 29.28 -15.64 7.38
N GLY A 237 29.26 -15.22 8.65
CA GLY A 237 28.23 -14.32 9.18
C GLY A 237 28.21 -12.98 8.45
N MET A 238 29.38 -12.38 8.23
CA MET A 238 29.51 -11.11 7.50
C MET A 238 29.05 -11.21 6.05
N THR A 239 29.45 -12.26 5.32
CA THR A 239 29.04 -12.44 3.91
C THR A 239 27.56 -12.71 3.79
N PHE A 240 26.99 -13.54 4.67
CA PHE A 240 25.55 -13.77 4.72
C PHE A 240 24.79 -12.48 5.04
N GLY A 241 25.23 -11.73 6.05
CA GLY A 241 24.62 -10.45 6.42
C GLY A 241 24.68 -9.42 5.31
N ALA A 242 25.81 -9.35 4.58
CA ALA A 242 25.93 -8.45 3.44
C ALA A 242 24.94 -8.81 2.32
N ALA A 243 24.85 -10.11 1.98
CA ALA A 243 23.93 -10.60 0.96
C ALA A 243 22.45 -10.40 1.35
N ALA A 244 22.10 -10.68 2.61
CA ALA A 244 20.77 -10.44 3.14
C ALA A 244 20.41 -8.95 3.13
N GLY A 245 21.35 -8.07 3.49
CA GLY A 245 21.15 -6.62 3.46
C GLY A 245 20.92 -6.09 2.05
N LEU A 246 21.67 -6.58 1.06
CA LEU A 246 21.45 -6.25 -0.35
C LEU A 246 20.06 -6.71 -0.84
N LEU A 247 19.68 -7.95 -0.52
CA LEU A 247 18.38 -8.51 -0.87
C LEU A 247 17.24 -7.69 -0.28
N MET A 248 17.30 -7.42 1.04
CA MET A 248 16.27 -6.67 1.75
C MET A 248 16.14 -5.25 1.21
N THR A 249 17.26 -4.60 0.90
CA THR A 249 17.27 -3.27 0.28
C THR A 249 16.61 -3.28 -1.10
N ALA A 250 16.90 -4.29 -1.92
CA ALA A 250 16.28 -4.44 -3.25
C ALA A 250 14.75 -4.63 -3.14
N LEU A 251 14.30 -5.46 -2.19
CA LEU A 251 12.88 -5.71 -1.92
C LEU A 251 12.17 -4.45 -1.40
N LEU A 252 12.76 -3.75 -0.44
CA LEU A 252 12.22 -2.50 0.12
C LEU A 252 12.14 -1.39 -0.94
N SER A 253 13.16 -1.30 -1.79
CA SER A 253 13.18 -0.34 -2.90
C SER A 253 12.09 -0.63 -3.92
N GLY A 254 11.73 -1.91 -4.08
CA GLY A 254 10.61 -2.40 -4.90
C GLY A 254 9.22 -2.16 -4.31
N TYR A 255 9.10 -1.59 -3.10
CA TYR A 255 7.80 -1.43 -2.46
C TYR A 255 6.88 -0.52 -3.28
N ARG A 256 5.70 -1.06 -3.61
CA ARG A 256 4.70 -0.42 -4.47
C ARG A 256 3.91 0.60 -3.65
N ASP A 257 3.72 1.78 -4.21
CA ASP A 257 2.99 2.86 -3.52
C ASP A 257 1.48 2.57 -3.55
N ARG A 258 0.88 2.44 -2.37
CA ARG A 258 -0.55 2.10 -2.17
C ARG A 258 -1.39 3.31 -1.75
N SER A 259 -0.83 4.51 -1.77
CA SER A 259 -1.49 5.74 -1.29
C SER A 259 -2.40 6.43 -2.33
N ALA A 260 -2.63 5.79 -3.49
CA ALA A 260 -3.50 6.31 -4.56
C ALA A 260 -4.98 6.28 -4.20
#